data_AF-A0A0C2MDZ2-F1
#
_entry.id   AF-A0A0C2MDZ2-F1
#
_cell.length_a   1.000
_cell.length_b   1.000
_cell.length_c   1.000
_cell.angle_alpha   90.00
_cell.angle_beta   90.00
_cell.angle_gamma   90.00
#
_symmetry.space_group_name_H-M   'P 1'
#
loop_
_entity.id
_entity.type
_entity.pdbx_description
1 polymer ?
#
loop_
_entity_poly.entity_id
_entity_poly.type
_entity_poly.pdbx_seq_one_letter_code
_entity_poly.pdbx_strand_id
1 'polypeptide(L)'
;MRTRHIVIAKYYLVQLTKAIGRLRKPIERSFEYGYIIEKEFNDITKANEFYDLADELMLQNTSKHVCHLTPNYMKNFCDTVLDWADAEVSAGTKYETLIFIMIKEGLILDKFNICRKCVCIWSIHQKYIIDIRFTEPSEKVDFVMNNHKKYMREVELACAQYNHLADESKKKRPEERISAKSPF
;
A
#
# COMPACT_ATOMS: atom_id res chain seq x y z
N MET A 1 6.10 1.61 27.53
CA MET A 1 6.62 2.77 26.76
C MET A 1 6.10 2.89 25.31
N ARG A 2 5.60 1.83 24.64
CA ARG A 2 5.15 1.91 23.22
C ARG A 2 3.82 2.66 22.99
N THR A 3 2.88 2.62 23.92
CA THR A 3 1.57 3.30 23.81
C THR A 3 1.66 4.83 23.72
N ARG A 4 2.72 5.44 24.30
CA ARG A 4 2.95 6.90 24.23
C ARG A 4 3.32 7.38 22.82
N HIS A 5 3.98 6.54 22.00
CA HIS A 5 4.35 6.93 20.63
C HIS A 5 3.14 7.00 19.68
N ILE A 6 2.14 6.14 19.88
CA ILE A 6 0.92 6.08 19.05
C ILE A 6 0.04 7.33 19.26
N VAL A 7 -0.06 7.83 20.50
CA VAL A 7 -0.83 9.04 20.81
C VAL A 7 -0.17 10.30 20.22
N ILE A 8 1.16 10.37 20.23
CA ILE A 8 1.91 11.49 19.64
C ILE A 8 1.73 11.51 18.12
N ALA A 9 1.73 10.36 17.45
CA ALA A 9 1.51 10.26 16.00
C ALA A 9 0.13 10.79 15.58
N LYS A 10 -0.94 10.43 16.31
CA LYS A 10 -2.32 10.90 16.02
C LYS A 10 -2.44 12.42 16.18
N TYR A 11 -1.82 13.00 17.21
CA TYR A 11 -1.84 14.45 17.45
C TYR A 11 -1.04 15.24 16.41
N TYR A 12 0.15 14.77 16.03
CA TYR A 12 0.97 15.45 15.01
C TYR A 12 0.38 15.36 13.59
N LEU A 13 -0.21 14.21 13.21
CA LEU A 13 -0.84 14.07 11.89
C LEU A 13 -2.01 15.06 11.70
N VAL A 14 -2.86 15.21 12.73
CA VAL A 14 -4.05 16.08 12.69
C VAL A 14 -3.68 17.57 12.72
N GLN A 15 -2.59 17.94 13.39
CA GLN A 15 -2.15 19.33 13.45
C GLN A 15 -1.36 19.76 12.20
N LEU A 16 -0.55 18.88 11.61
CA LEU A 16 0.18 19.16 10.36
C LEU A 16 -0.74 19.18 9.13
N THR A 17 -1.83 18.41 9.13
CA THR A 17 -2.82 18.35 8.03
C THR A 17 -3.57 19.67 7.84
N LYS A 18 -4.02 20.29 8.94
CA LYS A 18 -4.79 21.54 8.89
C LYS A 18 -3.99 22.73 8.37
N ALA A 19 -2.66 22.72 8.52
CA ALA A 19 -1.82 23.87 8.21
C ALA A 19 -1.35 23.98 6.75
N ILE A 20 -1.36 22.89 5.96
CA ILE A 20 -0.55 22.82 4.71
C ILE A 20 -1.40 22.59 3.45
N GLY A 21 -2.69 22.23 3.57
CA GLY A 21 -3.57 21.95 2.42
C GLY A 21 -3.14 20.75 1.56
N ARG A 22 -2.05 20.05 1.92
CA ARG A 22 -1.55 18.84 1.27
C ARG A 22 -1.92 17.60 2.10
N LEU A 23 -3.14 17.13 1.94
CA LEU A 23 -3.71 16.04 2.75
C LEU A 23 -3.21 14.64 2.37
N ARG A 24 -2.52 14.49 1.23
CA ARG A 24 -2.12 13.18 0.70
C ARG A 24 -1.20 12.38 1.63
N LYS A 25 -0.05 12.94 2.02
CA LYS A 25 0.91 12.22 2.89
C LYS A 25 0.28 11.83 4.23
N PRO A 26 -0.51 12.70 4.89
CA PRO A 26 -1.22 12.30 6.11
C PRO A 26 -2.24 11.17 5.89
N ILE A 27 -3.01 11.19 4.80
CA ILE A 27 -3.91 10.07 4.45
C ILE A 27 -3.13 8.76 4.33
N GLU A 28 -2.02 8.78 3.58
CA GLU A 28 -1.14 7.62 3.40
C GLU A 28 -0.59 7.12 4.75
N ARG A 29 -0.08 8.01 5.59
CA ARG A 29 0.42 7.66 6.93
C ARG A 29 -0.66 7.09 7.84
N SER A 30 -1.88 7.60 7.77
CA SER A 30 -2.99 7.04 8.56
C SER A 30 -3.30 5.60 8.15
N PHE A 31 -3.38 5.30 6.85
CA PHE A 31 -3.56 3.90 6.42
C PHE A 31 -2.39 3.01 6.82
N GLU A 32 -1.15 3.47 6.62
CA GLU A 32 0.05 2.73 7.01
C GLU A 32 0.07 2.41 8.51
N TYR A 33 -0.24 3.37 9.37
CA TYR A 33 -0.30 3.15 10.82
C TYR A 33 -1.45 2.23 11.21
N GLY A 34 -2.62 2.36 10.60
CA GLY A 34 -3.71 1.41 10.81
C GLY A 34 -3.27 -0.02 10.50
N TYR A 35 -2.58 -0.21 9.37
CA TYR A 35 -2.07 -1.50 8.94
C TYR A 35 -1.00 -2.08 9.88
N ILE A 36 -0.03 -1.26 10.31
CA ILE A 36 1.01 -1.68 11.26
C ILE A 36 0.38 -2.07 12.61
N ILE A 37 -0.56 -1.27 13.12
CA ILE A 37 -1.24 -1.54 14.40
C ILE A 37 -2.03 -2.86 14.34
N GLU A 38 -2.74 -3.08 13.23
CA GLU A 38 -3.47 -4.32 12.99
C GLU A 38 -2.54 -5.52 12.96
N LYS A 39 -1.45 -5.46 12.17
CA LYS A 39 -0.56 -6.61 11.93
C LYS A 39 0.40 -6.91 13.08
N GLU A 40 1.00 -5.88 13.67
CA GLU A 40 2.07 -6.06 14.65
C GLU A 40 1.54 -6.11 16.09
N PHE A 41 0.39 -5.46 16.36
CA PHE A 41 -0.16 -5.33 17.71
C PHE A 41 -1.51 -6.04 17.87
N ASN A 42 -2.12 -6.51 16.78
CA ASN A 42 -3.45 -7.13 16.77
C ASN A 42 -4.53 -6.26 17.44
N ASP A 43 -4.35 -4.94 17.42
CA ASP A 43 -5.27 -3.96 18.00
C ASP A 43 -6.20 -3.42 16.93
N ILE A 44 -7.22 -4.24 16.59
CA ILE A 44 -8.19 -3.95 15.52
C ILE A 44 -8.95 -2.65 15.80
N THR A 45 -9.32 -2.40 17.06
CA THR A 45 -10.02 -1.18 17.46
C THR A 45 -9.18 0.05 17.15
N LYS A 46 -7.89 0.02 17.54
CA LYS A 46 -7.01 1.15 17.29
C LYS A 46 -6.67 1.32 15.82
N ALA A 47 -6.47 0.23 15.09
CA ALA A 47 -6.25 0.26 13.65
C ALA A 47 -7.42 0.94 12.92
N ASN A 48 -8.66 0.61 13.29
CA ASN A 48 -9.87 1.22 12.73
C ASN A 48 -9.93 2.72 12.97
N GLU A 49 -9.52 3.23 14.14
CA GLU A 49 -9.46 4.69 14.36
C GLU A 49 -8.58 5.42 13.33
N PHE A 50 -7.49 4.79 12.89
CA PHE A 50 -6.59 5.38 11.89
C PHE A 50 -7.17 5.25 10.48
N TYR A 51 -7.76 4.10 10.17
CA TYR A 51 -8.40 3.92 8.87
C TYR A 51 -9.60 4.85 8.67
N ASP A 52 -10.46 5.00 9.69
CA ASP A 52 -11.62 5.88 9.64
C ASP A 52 -11.19 7.34 9.49
N LEU A 53 -10.14 7.76 10.21
CA LEU A 53 -9.54 9.08 10.03
C LEU A 53 -9.00 9.29 8.59
N ALA A 54 -8.37 8.26 8.00
CA ALA A 54 -7.89 8.35 6.62
C ALA A 54 -9.05 8.49 5.63
N ASP A 55 -10.11 7.71 5.81
CA ASP A 55 -11.32 7.75 4.99
C ASP A 55 -12.02 9.13 5.09
N GLU A 56 -12.12 9.71 6.30
CA GLU A 56 -12.64 11.07 6.53
C GLU A 56 -11.81 12.15 5.80
N LEU A 57 -10.48 12.09 5.92
CA LEU A 57 -9.57 13.03 5.26
C LEU A 57 -9.65 12.92 3.72
N MET A 58 -9.85 11.73 3.19
CA MET A 58 -10.04 11.52 1.75
C MET A 58 -11.32 12.15 1.23
N LEU A 59 -12.42 12.03 1.97
CA LEU A 59 -13.72 12.63 1.63
C LEU A 59 -13.61 14.17 1.57
N GLN A 60 -12.91 14.77 2.53
CA GLN A 60 -12.70 16.22 2.58
C GLN A 60 -11.88 16.74 1.38
N ASN A 61 -10.98 15.93 0.84
CA ASN A 61 -10.11 16.32 -0.27
C ASN A 61 -10.72 16.08 -1.66
N THR A 62 -11.97 15.63 -1.76
CA THR A 62 -12.67 15.22 -3.01
C THR A 62 -11.87 14.22 -3.87
N SER A 63 -10.86 13.57 -3.30
CA SER A 63 -9.93 12.76 -4.05
C SER A 63 -10.59 11.42 -4.34
N LYS A 64 -11.01 11.20 -5.59
CA LYS A 64 -11.49 9.88 -6.02
C LYS A 64 -10.35 8.88 -5.87
N HIS A 65 -10.55 7.92 -4.99
CA HIS A 65 -9.62 6.81 -4.83
C HIS A 65 -9.70 5.88 -6.04
N VAL A 66 -8.55 5.59 -6.64
CA VAL A 66 -8.40 4.51 -7.61
C VAL A 66 -7.29 3.61 -7.10
N CYS A 67 -7.65 2.40 -6.65
CA CYS A 67 -6.68 1.36 -6.31
C CYS A 67 -5.87 1.02 -7.57
N HIS A 68 -4.63 1.48 -7.67
CA HIS A 68 -3.74 1.06 -8.76
C HIS A 68 -3.07 -0.28 -8.47
N LEU A 69 -2.72 -0.49 -7.20
CA LEU A 69 -2.10 -1.72 -6.68
C LEU A 69 -3.16 -2.81 -6.48
N THR A 70 -3.64 -3.34 -7.61
CA THR A 70 -4.56 -4.47 -7.66
C THR A 70 -3.80 -5.80 -7.72
N PRO A 71 -4.42 -6.93 -7.36
CA PRO A 71 -3.81 -8.25 -7.55
C PRO A 71 -3.30 -8.50 -8.97
N ASN A 72 -4.05 -8.05 -9.98
CA ASN A 72 -3.64 -8.19 -11.38
C ASN A 72 -2.40 -7.34 -11.71
N TYR A 73 -2.36 -6.10 -11.20
CA TYR A 73 -1.17 -5.26 -11.33
C TYR A 73 0.06 -5.94 -10.73
N MET A 74 -0.07 -6.46 -9.50
CA MET A 74 1.04 -7.10 -8.80
C MET A 74 1.51 -8.38 -9.48
N LYS A 75 0.59 -9.19 -10.00
CA LYS A 75 0.93 -10.37 -10.79
C LYS A 75 1.76 -9.98 -12.02
N ASN A 76 1.31 -8.99 -12.79
CA ASN A 76 2.04 -8.52 -13.96
C ASN A 76 3.43 -7.99 -13.60
N PHE A 77 3.57 -7.29 -12.47
CA PHE A 77 4.88 -6.86 -11.98
C PHE A 77 5.80 -8.05 -11.68
N CYS A 78 5.32 -9.04 -10.92
CA CYS A 78 6.10 -10.23 -10.60
C CYS A 78 6.51 -11.00 -11.85
N ASP A 79 5.57 -11.23 -12.77
CA ASP A 79 5.81 -11.91 -14.04
C ASP A 79 6.88 -11.15 -14.85
N THR A 80 6.79 -9.81 -14.93
CA THR A 80 7.79 -8.97 -15.63
C THR A 80 9.19 -9.10 -15.02
N VAL A 81 9.30 -9.16 -13.69
CA VAL A 81 10.60 -9.30 -13.01
C VAL A 81 11.16 -10.71 -13.20
N LEU A 82 10.32 -11.75 -13.21
CA LEU A 82 10.75 -13.11 -13.53
C LEU A 82 11.28 -13.22 -14.97
N ASP A 83 10.51 -12.73 -15.94
CA ASP A 83 10.90 -12.73 -17.35
C ASP A 83 12.23 -11.99 -17.57
N TRP A 84 12.41 -10.86 -16.89
CA TRP A 84 13.68 -10.12 -16.87
C TRP A 84 14.83 -10.92 -16.24
N ALA A 85 14.56 -11.61 -15.13
CA ALA A 85 15.57 -12.39 -14.43
C ALA A 85 16.06 -13.57 -15.28
N ASP A 86 15.16 -14.22 -16.02
CA ASP A 86 15.43 -15.39 -16.86
C ASP A 86 15.99 -15.03 -18.24
N ALA A 87 15.92 -13.77 -18.66
CA ALA A 87 16.44 -13.33 -19.95
C ALA A 87 17.96 -13.55 -20.10
N GLU A 88 18.36 -14.09 -21.25
CA GLU A 88 19.77 -14.28 -21.65
C GLU A 88 20.38 -12.97 -22.19
N VAL A 89 20.56 -12.00 -21.30
CA VAL A 89 21.16 -10.69 -21.61
C VAL A 89 22.35 -10.39 -20.70
N SER A 90 23.18 -9.43 -21.10
CA SER A 90 24.35 -9.03 -20.33
C SER A 90 23.97 -8.50 -18.94
N ALA A 91 24.88 -8.65 -17.97
CA ALA A 91 24.68 -8.12 -16.61
C ALA A 91 24.43 -6.60 -16.60
N GLY A 92 25.11 -5.85 -17.47
CA GLY A 92 24.87 -4.41 -17.64
C GLY A 92 23.45 -4.10 -18.10
N THR A 93 22.95 -4.83 -19.11
CA THR A 93 21.57 -4.71 -19.60
C THR A 93 20.55 -5.08 -18.51
N LYS A 94 20.82 -6.11 -17.71
CA LYS A 94 19.96 -6.47 -16.56
C LYS A 94 19.89 -5.31 -15.57
N TYR A 95 21.04 -4.75 -15.20
CA TYR A 95 21.11 -3.63 -14.26
C TYR A 95 20.33 -2.40 -14.77
N GLU A 96 20.54 -1.98 -16.02
CA GLU A 96 19.83 -0.84 -16.61
C GLU A 96 18.30 -1.05 -16.59
N THR A 97 17.85 -2.24 -16.97
CA THR A 97 16.43 -2.60 -16.95
C THR A 97 15.86 -2.58 -15.54
N LEU A 98 16.61 -3.08 -14.55
CA LEU A 98 16.21 -3.04 -13.14
C LEU A 98 16.04 -1.59 -12.66
N ILE A 99 16.98 -0.69 -12.99
CA ILE A 99 16.86 0.73 -12.65
C ILE A 99 15.60 1.34 -13.25
N PHE A 100 15.28 1.02 -14.51
CA PHE A 100 14.06 1.49 -15.15
C PHE A 100 12.79 1.00 -14.42
N ILE A 101 12.73 -0.29 -14.08
CA ILE A 101 11.63 -0.87 -13.30
C ILE A 101 11.48 -0.14 -11.96
N MET A 102 12.59 0.07 -11.22
CA MET A 102 12.56 0.74 -9.92
C MET A 102 12.08 2.18 -9.99
N ILE A 103 12.49 2.94 -11.02
CA ILE A 103 12.03 4.32 -11.23
C ILE A 103 10.52 4.32 -11.49
N LYS A 104 10.05 3.43 -12.38
CA LYS A 104 8.63 3.31 -12.71
C LYS A 104 7.79 2.98 -11.49
N GLU A 105 8.17 1.95 -10.72
CA GLU A 105 7.43 1.56 -9.51
C GLU A 105 7.51 2.63 -8.42
N GLY A 106 8.65 3.29 -8.27
CA GLY A 106 8.80 4.43 -7.37
C GLY A 106 7.81 5.55 -7.67
N LEU A 107 7.65 5.91 -8.95
CA LEU A 107 6.67 6.92 -9.38
C LEU A 107 5.22 6.48 -9.11
N ILE A 108 4.92 5.20 -9.24
CA ILE A 108 3.58 4.66 -8.98
C ILE A 108 3.28 4.76 -7.47
N LEU A 109 4.19 4.28 -6.63
CA LEU A 109 4.11 4.41 -5.17
C LEU A 109 4.00 5.88 -4.72
N ASP A 110 4.72 6.77 -5.38
CA ASP A 110 4.73 8.21 -5.08
C ASP A 110 3.56 8.98 -5.70
N LYS A 111 2.73 8.40 -6.58
CA LYS A 111 1.62 9.10 -7.24
C LYS A 111 0.23 8.67 -6.77
N PHE A 112 0.05 7.39 -6.46
CA PHE A 112 -1.28 6.87 -6.15
C PHE A 112 -1.59 6.95 -4.66
N ASN A 113 -2.81 7.39 -4.35
CA ASN A 113 -3.35 7.29 -3.00
C ASN A 113 -3.55 5.82 -2.64
N ILE A 114 -3.31 5.50 -1.38
CA ILE A 114 -3.61 4.18 -0.81
C ILE A 114 -4.96 4.20 -0.09
N CYS A 115 -5.53 3.03 0.17
CA CYS A 115 -6.71 2.85 0.99
C CYS A 115 -6.60 1.60 1.87
N ARG A 116 -7.57 1.40 2.75
CA ARG A 116 -7.68 0.21 3.62
C ARG A 116 -7.54 -1.12 2.86
N LYS A 117 -8.03 -1.19 1.61
CA LYS A 117 -7.94 -2.43 0.81
C LYS A 117 -6.55 -2.70 0.28
N CYS A 118 -5.86 -1.68 -0.23
CA CYS A 118 -4.58 -1.85 -0.92
C CYS A 118 -3.36 -1.57 -0.06
N VAL A 119 -3.53 -1.11 1.18
CA VAL A 119 -2.41 -0.78 2.08
C VAL A 119 -1.50 -1.99 2.34
N CYS A 120 -2.05 -3.21 2.40
CA CYS A 120 -1.26 -4.43 2.57
C CYS A 120 -0.30 -4.67 1.40
N ILE A 121 -0.82 -4.58 0.16
CA ILE A 121 -0.03 -4.71 -1.06
C ILE A 121 0.99 -3.58 -1.16
N TRP A 122 0.56 -2.33 -0.91
CA TRP A 122 1.43 -1.16 -0.94
C TRP A 122 2.60 -1.29 0.03
N SER A 123 2.35 -1.71 1.26
CA SER A 123 3.38 -1.85 2.29
C SER A 123 4.46 -2.86 1.88
N ILE A 124 4.06 -4.02 1.37
CA ILE A 124 5.00 -5.06 0.90
C ILE A 124 5.77 -4.59 -0.32
N HIS A 125 5.08 -4.00 -1.30
CA HIS A 125 5.71 -3.52 -2.53
C HIS A 125 6.68 -2.37 -2.26
N GLN A 126 6.28 -1.39 -1.46
CA GLN A 126 7.13 -0.27 -1.07
C GLN A 126 8.40 -0.74 -0.36
N LYS A 127 8.26 -1.67 0.59
CA LYS A 127 9.41 -2.27 1.28
C LYS A 127 10.37 -2.92 0.29
N TYR A 128 9.86 -3.74 -0.63
CA TYR A 128 10.69 -4.41 -1.63
C TYR A 128 11.45 -3.42 -2.52
N ILE A 129 10.78 -2.38 -3.02
CA ILE A 129 11.42 -1.33 -3.84
C ILE A 129 12.46 -0.54 -3.04
N ILE A 130 12.20 -0.26 -1.76
CA ILE A 130 13.15 0.39 -0.85
C ILE A 130 14.37 -0.50 -0.62
N ASP A 131 14.18 -1.78 -0.34
CA ASP A 131 15.29 -2.71 -0.09
C ASP A 131 16.22 -2.80 -1.32
N ILE A 132 15.67 -2.87 -2.54
CA ILE A 132 16.47 -2.82 -3.77
C ILE A 132 17.18 -1.46 -3.92
N ARG A 133 16.51 -0.35 -3.59
CA ARG A 133 17.06 1.00 -3.69
C ARG A 133 18.33 1.17 -2.86
N PHE A 134 18.30 0.67 -1.64
CA PHE A 134 19.39 0.79 -0.66
C PHE A 134 20.41 -0.35 -0.71
N THR A 135 20.20 -1.36 -1.56
CA THR A 135 21.22 -2.37 -1.87
C THR A 135 22.36 -1.74 -2.67
N GLU A 136 23.60 -2.17 -2.43
CA GLU A 136 24.78 -1.70 -3.16
C GLU A 136 24.59 -1.91 -4.68
N PRO A 137 24.98 -0.94 -5.53
CA PRO A 137 24.73 -1.02 -6.97
C PRO A 137 25.18 -2.33 -7.63
N SER A 138 26.33 -2.87 -7.22
CA SER A 138 26.87 -4.14 -7.72
C SER A 138 26.07 -5.37 -7.29
N GLU A 139 25.30 -5.27 -6.22
CA GLU A 139 24.56 -6.39 -5.61
C GLU A 139 23.06 -6.37 -5.94
N LYS A 140 22.55 -5.30 -6.58
CA LYS A 140 21.10 -5.14 -6.81
C LYS A 140 20.48 -6.27 -7.62
N VAL A 141 21.16 -6.71 -8.68
CA VAL A 141 20.67 -7.80 -9.53
C VAL A 141 20.57 -9.09 -8.73
N ASP A 142 21.64 -9.45 -8.01
CA ASP A 142 21.69 -10.64 -7.17
C ASP A 142 20.66 -10.59 -6.04
N PHE A 143 20.49 -9.42 -5.42
CA PHE A 143 19.47 -9.20 -4.41
C PHE A 143 18.07 -9.52 -4.96
N VAL A 144 17.72 -8.99 -6.13
CA VAL A 144 16.43 -9.28 -6.76
C VAL A 144 16.30 -10.78 -7.04
N MET A 145 17.29 -11.39 -7.70
CA MET A 145 17.26 -12.82 -8.04
C MET A 145 17.07 -13.72 -6.81
N ASN A 146 17.72 -13.38 -5.70
CA ASN A 146 17.66 -14.16 -4.46
C ASN A 146 16.38 -13.94 -3.65
N ASN A 147 15.80 -12.74 -3.71
CA ASN A 147 14.67 -12.37 -2.85
C ASN A 147 13.30 -12.38 -3.56
N HIS A 148 13.25 -12.36 -4.90
CA HIS A 148 12.00 -12.17 -5.64
C HIS A 148 10.97 -13.27 -5.34
N LYS A 149 11.38 -14.54 -5.25
CA LYS A 149 10.47 -15.65 -4.91
C LYS A 149 9.83 -15.50 -3.52
N LYS A 150 10.56 -14.94 -2.56
CA LYS A 150 10.01 -14.64 -1.22
C LYS A 150 8.99 -13.51 -1.34
N TYR A 151 9.36 -12.43 -2.02
CA TYR A 151 8.48 -11.29 -2.29
C TYR A 151 7.17 -11.71 -2.98
N MET A 152 7.22 -12.57 -4.01
CA MET A 152 6.02 -13.08 -4.69
C MET A 152 5.04 -13.75 -3.73
N ARG A 153 5.53 -14.59 -2.81
CA ARG A 153 4.68 -15.26 -1.81
C ARG A 153 4.03 -14.25 -0.85
N GLU A 154 4.77 -13.22 -0.45
CA GLU A 154 4.21 -12.14 0.39
C GLU A 154 3.12 -11.37 -0.36
N VAL A 155 3.33 -11.09 -1.66
CA VAL A 155 2.35 -10.45 -2.54
C VAL A 155 1.09 -11.31 -2.71
N GLU A 156 1.23 -12.62 -2.93
CA GLU A 156 0.09 -13.54 -3.06
C GLU A 156 -0.79 -13.52 -1.79
N LEU A 157 -0.17 -13.58 -0.61
CA LEU A 157 -0.87 -13.48 0.67
C LEU A 157 -1.59 -12.13 0.82
N ALA A 158 -0.96 -11.02 0.42
CA ALA A 158 -1.58 -9.71 0.44
C ALA A 158 -2.73 -9.57 -0.56
N CYS A 159 -2.62 -10.19 -1.74
CA CYS A 159 -3.69 -10.25 -2.73
C CYS A 159 -4.90 -11.03 -2.22
N ALA A 160 -4.68 -12.12 -1.47
CA ALA A 160 -5.76 -12.85 -0.82
C ALA A 160 -6.50 -11.97 0.22
N GLN A 161 -5.75 -11.21 1.04
CA GLN A 161 -6.33 -10.25 1.99
C GLN A 161 -7.10 -9.13 1.28
N TYR A 162 -6.55 -8.60 0.18
CA TYR A 162 -7.21 -7.60 -0.65
C TYR A 162 -8.57 -8.10 -1.15
N ASN A 163 -8.63 -9.32 -1.68
CA ASN A 163 -9.85 -9.91 -2.22
C ASN A 163 -10.90 -10.15 -1.12
N HIS A 164 -10.48 -10.62 0.06
CA HIS A 164 -11.36 -10.78 1.21
C HIS A 164 -12.07 -9.47 1.57
N LEU A 165 -11.31 -8.38 1.73
CA LEU A 165 -11.87 -7.05 2.02
C LEU A 165 -12.73 -6.50 0.88
N ALA A 166 -12.40 -6.82 -0.38
CA ALA A 166 -13.21 -6.44 -1.52
C ALA A 166 -14.59 -7.11 -1.47
N ASP A 167 -14.66 -8.38 -1.10
CA ASP A 167 -15.92 -9.13 -1.03
C ASP A 167 -16.79 -8.72 0.17
N GLU A 168 -16.19 -8.46 1.33
CA GLU A 168 -16.92 -7.88 2.49
C GLU A 168 -17.56 -6.53 2.14
N SER A 169 -16.85 -5.69 1.38
CA SER A 169 -17.38 -4.39 0.98
C SER A 169 -18.58 -4.47 0.03
N LYS A 170 -18.73 -5.58 -0.72
CA LYS A 170 -19.91 -5.84 -1.56
C LYS A 170 -21.10 -6.30 -0.73
N LYS A 171 -20.86 -7.06 0.35
CA LYS A 171 -21.90 -7.60 1.25
C LYS A 171 -22.61 -6.52 2.08
N LYS A 172 -21.94 -5.42 2.45
CA LYS A 172 -22.55 -4.34 3.25
C LYS A 172 -23.57 -3.45 2.49
N ARG A 173 -23.80 -3.65 1.19
CA ARG A 173 -24.63 -2.76 0.35
C ARG A 173 -26.15 -3.04 0.19
N PRO A 174 -26.77 -4.13 0.67
CA PRO A 174 -28.23 -4.30 0.49
C PRO A 174 -29.13 -3.59 1.53
N GLU A 175 -28.70 -3.44 2.80
CA GLU A 175 -29.67 -3.17 3.88
C GLU A 175 -29.84 -1.67 4.25
N GLU A 176 -28.88 -0.80 3.92
CA GLU A 176 -28.97 0.64 4.25
C GLU A 176 -29.74 1.49 3.20
N ARG A 177 -30.27 0.89 2.13
CA ARG A 177 -31.10 1.62 1.13
C ARG A 177 -32.60 1.60 1.41
N ILE A 178 -33.07 0.83 2.41
CA ILE A 178 -34.51 0.64 2.62
C ILE A 178 -35.10 1.61 3.68
N SER A 179 -34.32 2.26 4.54
CA SER A 179 -34.88 3.09 5.62
C SER A 179 -35.02 4.60 5.33
N ALA A 180 -34.81 5.07 4.09
CA ALA A 180 -34.97 6.48 3.72
C ALA A 180 -36.19 6.77 2.81
N LYS A 181 -37.24 5.95 2.92
CA LYS A 181 -38.58 6.33 2.44
C LYS A 181 -39.57 6.23 3.60
N SER A 182 -39.57 7.25 4.47
CA SER A 182 -40.78 7.56 5.23
C SER A 182 -41.78 8.21 4.26
N PRO A 183 -43.01 7.71 4.14
CA PRO A 183 -44.05 8.37 3.39
C PRO A 183 -44.52 9.62 4.13
N PHE A 184 -45.06 10.54 3.34
CA PHE A 184 -45.88 11.67 3.78
C PHE A 184 -46.96 11.27 4.78
#